data_AF-A0A1B0ZNG5-F1
#
_entry.id   AF-A0A1B0ZNG5-F1
#
_cell.length_a   1.000
_cell.length_b   1.000
_cell.length_c   1.000
_cell.angle_alpha   90.00
_cell.angle_beta   90.00
_cell.angle_gamma   90.00
#
_symmetry.space_group_name_H-M   'P 1'
#
loop_
_entity.id
_entity.type
_entity.pdbx_description
1 polymer ?
#
loop_
_entity_poly.entity_id
_entity_poly.type
_entity_poly.pdbx_seq_one_letter_code
_entity_poly.pdbx_strand_id
1 'polypeptide(L)'
;MAQRYGGKYSPDGAGDPAALGDTSPPTGKTNSFRSAQVDPVGARANTMFVPGGVLLILSLNDGATGLALGGIAAALWTGAAFLLREGLRAETAFAARRVARKPALPRKILASVLTGAGAALAAWKAEPGIMIAAVYGLTATGLHLAAFGLDPLQDKGVEGVDDFQQSRVARAVDEAEAYLDAMRDAALRARDRQLEARVDQFQAVARDMFRTIEEDPRDLTGARKYLTVYLQGARDATIKFADIYARSQDPQARSDYLALLEDLEQNFAARTQKMLLEDRSDLTIEIDVLRDRLQREGVRLDRN
;
A
#
# COMPACT_ATOMS: atom_id res chain seq x y z
N MET A 1 23.19 33.50 41.58
CA MET A 1 21.78 33.10 41.66
C MET A 1 21.15 33.26 40.29
N ALA A 2 20.87 32.16 39.59
CA ALA A 2 20.25 32.21 38.27
C ALA A 2 18.94 31.40 38.33
N GLN A 3 17.80 32.09 38.35
CA GLN A 3 16.49 31.46 38.17
C GLN A 3 16.32 31.12 36.69
N ARG A 4 16.14 29.83 36.38
CA ARG A 4 15.72 29.37 35.05
C ARG A 4 14.21 29.55 34.93
N TYR A 5 13.77 30.36 33.98
CA TYR A 5 12.36 30.46 33.60
C TYR A 5 11.98 29.25 32.75
N GLY A 6 11.14 28.37 33.29
CA GLY A 6 10.44 27.32 32.53
C GLY A 6 9.08 27.85 32.07
N GLY A 7 8.89 27.99 30.75
CA GLY A 7 7.59 28.32 30.18
C GLY A 7 6.65 27.11 30.18
N LYS A 8 5.35 27.38 29.96
CA LYS A 8 4.21 26.45 29.85
C LYS A 8 4.40 25.21 28.93
N TYR A 9 5.51 25.11 28.20
CA TYR A 9 5.79 24.05 27.24
C TYR A 9 7.21 23.43 27.37
N SER A 10 7.88 23.55 28.52
CA SER A 10 9.16 22.85 28.74
C SER A 10 8.94 21.40 29.21
N PRO A 11 9.59 20.38 28.60
CA PRO A 11 9.33 18.97 28.91
C PRO A 11 10.04 18.43 30.17
N ASP A 12 10.89 19.22 30.83
CA ASP A 12 11.69 18.77 31.97
C ASP A 12 11.33 19.54 33.25
N GLY A 13 10.54 18.89 34.11
CA GLY A 13 10.16 19.39 35.43
C GLY A 13 9.34 18.35 36.20
N ALA A 14 10.00 17.30 36.66
CA ALA A 14 9.41 16.26 37.52
C ALA A 14 9.08 16.80 38.93
N GLY A 15 7.92 16.42 39.46
CA GLY A 15 7.58 16.48 40.89
C GLY A 15 7.67 15.09 41.50
N ASP A 16 8.43 14.98 42.58
CA ASP A 16 8.95 13.78 43.25
C ASP A 16 7.91 13.06 44.17
N PRO A 17 8.22 11.95 44.88
CA PRO A 17 7.39 10.74 44.91
C PRO A 17 6.75 10.46 46.29
N ALA A 18 5.48 10.04 46.33
CA ALA A 18 4.95 9.25 47.45
C ALA A 18 3.60 8.62 47.09
N ALA A 19 3.57 7.28 47.18
CA ALA A 19 2.43 6.43 47.51
C ALA A 19 1.18 6.47 46.61
N LEU A 20 1.04 5.45 45.76
CA LEU A 20 0.04 4.36 45.87
C LEU A 20 0.02 3.59 44.53
N GLY A 21 -0.01 2.27 44.64
CA GLY A 21 0.22 1.37 43.51
C GLY A 21 -0.83 1.50 42.40
N ASP A 22 -0.37 1.42 41.16
CA ASP A 22 -1.17 0.86 40.09
C ASP A 22 -0.26 0.24 39.02
N THR A 23 -0.55 -1.01 38.69
CA THR A 23 0.11 -1.80 37.66
C THR A 23 -0.39 -1.34 36.30
N SER A 24 0.32 -0.39 35.68
CA SER A 24 0.12 -0.04 34.27
C SER A 24 1.38 -0.39 33.47
N PRO A 25 1.30 -1.23 32.42
CA PRO A 25 2.45 -1.54 31.58
C PRO A 25 2.89 -0.27 30.81
N PRO A 26 4.19 -0.12 30.51
CA PRO A 26 4.71 1.08 29.86
C PRO A 26 4.18 1.14 28.43
N THR A 27 3.32 2.11 28.14
CA THR A 27 2.92 2.49 26.79
C THR A 27 4.12 3.11 26.09
N GLY A 28 4.94 2.26 25.49
CA GLY A 28 5.97 2.67 24.55
C GLY A 28 5.32 3.50 23.45
N LYS A 29 5.76 4.75 23.31
CA LYS A 29 5.42 5.62 22.18
C LYS A 29 5.83 4.91 20.90
N THR A 30 4.93 4.15 20.30
CA THR A 30 5.14 3.50 19.01
C THR A 30 5.25 4.60 17.97
N ASN A 31 6.44 4.74 17.38
CA ASN A 31 6.76 5.68 16.33
C ASN A 31 5.63 5.75 15.28
N SER A 32 4.84 6.81 15.32
CA SER A 32 3.76 7.12 14.36
C SER A 32 4.26 7.30 12.91
N PHE A 33 5.58 7.31 12.72
CA PHE A 33 6.23 7.36 11.42
C PHE A 33 6.50 5.98 10.81
N ARG A 34 6.28 4.87 11.54
CA ARG A 34 6.49 3.52 11.00
C ARG A 34 5.47 3.13 9.91
N SER A 35 4.34 3.84 9.82
CA SER A 35 3.26 3.61 8.85
C SER A 35 3.18 4.64 7.72
N ALA A 36 4.10 5.61 7.65
CA ALA A 36 4.12 6.58 6.55
C ALA A 36 4.62 5.90 5.27
N GLN A 37 3.71 5.35 4.46
CA GLN A 37 4.03 4.87 3.13
C GLN A 37 4.25 6.07 2.20
N VAL A 38 5.43 6.13 1.56
CA VAL A 38 5.74 7.13 0.54
C VAL A 38 4.87 6.83 -0.68
N ASP A 39 4.09 7.81 -1.17
CA ASP A 39 3.36 7.64 -2.43
C ASP A 39 4.40 7.36 -3.54
N PRO A 40 4.33 6.21 -4.21
CA PRO A 40 5.26 5.85 -5.29
C PRO A 40 5.21 6.82 -6.47
N VAL A 41 4.12 7.60 -6.58
CA VAL A 41 3.98 8.70 -7.53
C VAL A 41 4.77 9.90 -7.01
N GLY A 42 6.10 9.80 -7.11
CA GLY A 42 6.99 10.91 -6.81
C GLY A 42 7.00 11.98 -7.91
N ALA A 43 7.75 13.07 -7.66
CA ALA A 43 7.93 14.18 -8.61
C ALA A 43 8.33 13.72 -10.02
N ARG A 44 9.10 12.62 -10.12
CA ARG A 44 9.56 12.03 -11.39
C ARG A 44 8.44 11.53 -12.30
N ALA A 45 7.37 10.98 -11.73
CA ALA A 45 6.21 10.56 -12.51
C ALA A 45 5.39 11.79 -12.95
N ASN A 46 5.30 12.81 -12.09
CA ASN A 46 4.54 14.01 -12.40
C ASN A 46 5.21 14.90 -13.47
N THR A 47 6.54 14.84 -13.60
CA THR A 47 7.25 15.54 -14.69
C THR A 47 6.90 15.04 -16.09
N MET A 48 6.33 13.83 -16.22
CA MET A 48 5.94 13.28 -17.53
C MET A 48 4.69 13.94 -18.13
N PHE A 49 3.96 14.77 -17.38
CA PHE A 49 2.89 15.61 -17.94
C PHE A 49 3.41 16.85 -18.67
N VAL A 50 4.64 17.29 -18.38
CA VAL A 50 5.21 18.53 -18.93
C VAL A 50 5.33 18.48 -20.45
N PRO A 51 5.87 17.41 -21.09
CA PRO A 51 5.95 17.35 -22.55
C PRO A 51 4.59 17.44 -23.23
N GLY A 52 3.56 16.79 -22.69
CA GLY A 52 2.19 16.87 -23.23
C GLY A 52 1.62 18.29 -23.17
N GLY A 53 1.80 18.99 -22.04
CA GLY A 53 1.36 20.37 -21.89
C GLY A 53 2.09 21.35 -22.81
N VAL A 54 3.43 21.22 -22.92
CA VAL A 54 4.25 22.05 -23.81
C VAL A 54 3.86 21.83 -25.27
N LEU A 55 3.69 20.58 -25.70
CA LEU A 55 3.26 20.27 -27.06
C LEU A 55 1.89 20.88 -27.38
N LEU A 56 0.92 20.80 -26.48
CA LEU A 56 -0.40 21.37 -26.71
C LEU A 56 -0.36 22.88 -26.86
N ILE A 57 0.38 23.58 -25.98
CA ILE A 57 0.52 25.04 -26.03
C ILE A 57 1.20 25.49 -27.33
N LEU A 58 2.32 24.84 -27.70
CA LEU A 58 3.05 25.17 -28.92
C LEU A 58 2.22 24.90 -30.18
N SER A 59 1.24 23.98 -30.11
CA SER A 59 0.42 23.60 -31.25
C SER A 59 -0.75 24.53 -31.52
N LEU A 60 -1.08 25.46 -30.61
CA LEU A 60 -2.23 26.36 -30.72
C LEU A 60 -2.13 27.32 -31.92
N ASN A 61 -0.92 27.64 -32.37
CA ASN A 61 -0.69 28.63 -33.44
C ASN A 61 -0.26 28.01 -34.79
N ASP A 62 -0.26 26.68 -34.91
CA ASP A 62 0.25 25.96 -36.09
C ASP A 62 -0.82 25.66 -37.16
N GLY A 63 -1.94 26.36 -37.11
CA GLY A 63 -3.11 26.09 -37.96
C GLY A 63 -3.82 24.77 -37.61
N ALA A 64 -4.87 24.43 -38.38
CA ALA A 64 -5.77 23.32 -38.03
C ALA A 64 -5.07 21.95 -38.02
N THR A 65 -4.20 21.68 -38.99
CA THR A 65 -3.45 20.41 -39.10
C THR A 65 -2.39 20.29 -38.01
N GLY A 66 -1.64 21.36 -37.74
CA GLY A 66 -0.66 21.40 -36.66
C GLY A 66 -1.29 21.29 -35.27
N LEU A 67 -2.46 21.89 -35.07
CA LEU A 67 -3.24 21.75 -33.86
C LEU A 67 -3.75 20.31 -33.68
N ALA A 68 -4.28 19.68 -34.73
CA ALA A 68 -4.77 18.31 -34.67
C ALA A 68 -3.66 17.31 -34.33
N LEU A 69 -2.52 17.37 -35.04
CA LEU A 69 -1.38 16.48 -34.79
C LEU A 69 -0.77 16.72 -33.40
N GLY A 70 -0.64 17.99 -33.01
CA GLY A 70 -0.14 18.37 -31.69
C GLY A 70 -1.05 17.92 -30.55
N GLY A 71 -2.37 18.03 -30.73
CA GLY A 71 -3.37 17.55 -29.79
C GLY A 71 -3.34 16.03 -29.62
N ILE A 72 -3.21 15.27 -30.70
CA ILE A 72 -3.06 13.81 -30.65
C ILE A 72 -1.76 13.44 -29.92
N ALA A 73 -0.63 14.07 -30.26
CA ALA A 73 0.64 13.83 -29.59
C ALA A 73 0.55 14.16 -28.10
N ALA A 74 -0.04 15.30 -27.73
CA ALA A 74 -0.27 15.69 -26.34
C ALA A 74 -1.17 14.71 -25.59
N ALA A 75 -2.22 14.19 -26.24
CA ALA A 75 -3.09 13.17 -25.67
C ALA A 75 -2.35 11.85 -25.40
N LEU A 76 -1.49 11.41 -26.33
CA LEU A 76 -0.65 10.22 -26.13
C LEU A 76 0.34 10.38 -24.98
N TRP A 77 1.02 11.53 -24.90
CA TRP A 77 1.94 11.84 -23.79
C TRP A 77 1.23 11.89 -22.44
N THR A 78 0.06 12.54 -22.40
CA THR A 78 -0.74 12.65 -21.18
C THR A 78 -1.28 11.28 -20.75
N GLY A 79 -1.79 10.49 -21.71
CA GLY A 79 -2.24 9.12 -21.47
C GLY A 79 -1.11 8.20 -20.98
N ALA A 80 0.09 8.34 -21.55
CA ALA A 80 1.29 7.64 -21.08
C ALA A 80 1.62 7.99 -19.62
N ALA A 81 1.55 9.27 -19.26
CA ALA A 81 1.81 9.72 -17.89
C ALA A 81 0.77 9.18 -16.88
N PHE A 82 -0.50 9.10 -17.26
CA PHE A 82 -1.54 8.45 -16.43
C PHE A 82 -1.26 6.96 -16.24
N LEU A 83 -0.99 6.23 -17.33
CA LEU A 83 -0.67 4.79 -17.25
C LEU A 83 0.59 4.53 -16.41
N LEU A 84 1.61 5.38 -16.53
CA LEU A 84 2.85 5.27 -15.75
C LEU A 84 2.57 5.42 -14.25
N ARG A 85 1.73 6.38 -13.84
CA ARG A 85 1.35 6.56 -12.43
C ARG A 85 0.65 5.32 -11.88
N GLU A 86 -0.29 4.77 -12.63
CA GLU A 86 -0.99 3.54 -12.26
C GLU A 86 -0.06 2.33 -12.24
N GLY A 87 0.91 2.26 -13.16
CA GLY A 87 1.93 1.21 -13.22
C GLY A 87 2.86 1.24 -12.02
N LEU A 88 3.35 2.41 -11.62
CA LEU A 88 4.19 2.57 -10.43
C LEU A 88 3.45 2.21 -9.14
N ARG A 89 2.17 2.60 -9.01
CA ARG A 89 1.33 2.20 -7.87
C ARG A 89 1.13 0.69 -7.81
N ALA A 90 0.84 0.07 -8.96
CA ALA A 90 0.66 -1.38 -9.06
C ALA A 90 1.96 -2.12 -8.73
N GLU A 91 3.11 -1.65 -9.21
CA GLU A 91 4.40 -2.24 -8.89
C GLU A 91 4.72 -2.14 -7.40
N THR A 92 4.48 -1.01 -6.75
CA THR A 92 4.75 -0.91 -5.31
C THR A 92 3.83 -1.76 -4.45
N ALA A 93 2.56 -1.88 -4.85
CA ALA A 93 1.63 -2.81 -4.22
C ALA A 93 2.10 -4.27 -4.41
N PHE A 94 2.55 -4.61 -5.62
CA PHE A 94 3.14 -5.90 -5.92
C PHE A 94 4.44 -6.14 -5.13
N ALA A 95 5.30 -5.13 -5.00
CA ALA A 95 6.59 -5.20 -4.32
C ALA A 95 6.45 -5.38 -2.81
N ALA A 96 5.48 -4.69 -2.19
CA ALA A 96 5.21 -4.75 -0.75
C ALA A 96 4.73 -6.13 -0.27
N ARG A 97 4.11 -6.91 -1.16
CA ARG A 97 3.57 -8.23 -0.85
C ARG A 97 4.56 -9.34 -1.14
N ARG A 98 4.57 -10.38 -0.31
CA ARG A 98 5.39 -11.59 -0.54
C ARG A 98 4.74 -12.53 -1.55
N VAL A 99 3.42 -12.56 -1.58
CA VAL A 99 2.61 -13.34 -2.55
C VAL A 99 1.70 -12.36 -3.28
N ALA A 100 1.85 -12.25 -4.59
CA ALA A 100 1.08 -11.32 -5.41
C ALA A 100 1.03 -11.77 -6.87
N ARG A 101 -0.10 -11.55 -7.53
CA ARG A 101 -0.25 -11.79 -8.96
C ARG A 101 0.35 -10.65 -9.76
N LYS A 102 0.95 -10.95 -10.92
CA LYS A 102 1.38 -9.94 -11.88
C LYS A 102 0.19 -9.05 -12.29
N PRO A 103 0.42 -7.74 -12.50
CA PRO A 103 -0.62 -6.85 -13.01
C PRO A 103 -1.21 -7.37 -14.32
N ALA A 104 -2.54 -7.29 -14.48
CA ALA A 104 -3.25 -7.82 -15.66
C ALA A 104 -2.80 -7.15 -16.98
N LEU A 105 -2.29 -5.93 -16.91
CA LEU A 105 -1.73 -5.19 -18.04
C LEU A 105 -0.35 -4.65 -17.64
N PRO A 106 0.67 -4.79 -18.51
CA PRO A 106 1.98 -4.18 -18.29
C PRO A 106 1.92 -2.67 -18.58
N ARG A 107 1.41 -1.92 -17.60
CA ARG A 107 1.07 -0.49 -17.74
C ARG A 107 2.28 0.39 -18.04
N LYS A 108 3.48 0.12 -17.50
CA LYS A 108 4.72 0.85 -17.83
C LYS A 108 5.20 0.56 -19.24
N ILE A 109 5.08 -0.69 -19.71
CA ILE A 109 5.40 -1.03 -21.10
C ILE A 109 4.45 -0.29 -22.05
N LEU A 110 3.14 -0.31 -21.78
CA LEU A 110 2.18 0.45 -22.57
C LEU A 110 2.44 1.96 -22.51
N ALA A 111 2.77 2.51 -21.33
CA ALA A 111 3.17 3.91 -21.19
C ALA A 111 4.42 4.24 -22.01
N SER A 112 5.40 3.34 -22.07
CA SER A 112 6.60 3.53 -22.89
C SER A 112 6.29 3.58 -24.39
N VAL A 113 5.36 2.72 -24.85
CA VAL A 113 4.92 2.68 -26.26
C VAL A 113 4.15 3.95 -26.62
N LEU A 114 3.24 4.41 -25.74
CA LEU A 114 2.52 5.66 -25.94
C LEU A 114 3.46 6.88 -25.93
N THR A 115 4.46 6.88 -25.05
CA THR A 115 5.51 7.92 -25.01
C THR A 115 6.27 7.95 -26.33
N GLY A 116 6.67 6.79 -26.85
CA GLY A 116 7.31 6.65 -28.15
C GLY A 116 6.43 7.14 -29.30
N ALA A 117 5.16 6.75 -29.33
CA ALA A 117 4.22 7.18 -30.36
C ALA A 117 3.99 8.70 -30.32
N GLY A 118 3.83 9.27 -29.13
CA GLY A 118 3.70 10.71 -28.93
C GLY A 118 4.96 11.47 -29.37
N ALA A 119 6.15 10.96 -29.08
CA ALA A 119 7.41 11.53 -29.53
C ALA A 119 7.59 11.44 -31.05
N ALA A 120 7.25 10.31 -31.66
CA ALA A 120 7.30 10.10 -33.10
C ALA A 120 6.37 11.06 -33.84
N LEU A 121 5.14 11.25 -33.35
CA LEU A 121 4.18 12.20 -33.93
C LEU A 121 4.61 13.65 -33.74
N ALA A 122 5.16 14.02 -32.58
CA ALA A 122 5.70 15.34 -32.35
C ALA A 122 6.88 15.65 -33.29
N ALA A 123 7.78 14.68 -33.47
CA ALA A 123 8.92 14.81 -34.38
C ALA A 123 8.47 14.90 -35.84
N TRP A 124 7.52 14.07 -36.28
CA TRP A 124 6.94 14.14 -37.61
C TRP A 124 6.27 15.49 -37.89
N LYS A 125 5.57 16.04 -36.88
CA LYS A 125 4.95 17.36 -36.99
C LYS A 125 5.99 18.46 -37.22
N ALA A 126 7.12 18.40 -36.51
CA ALA A 126 8.18 19.38 -36.64
C ALA A 126 8.93 19.23 -37.99
N GLU A 127 9.26 18.01 -38.37
CA GLU A 127 9.92 17.68 -39.63
C GLU A 127 9.37 16.33 -40.17
N PRO A 128 8.55 16.34 -41.23
CA PRO A 128 7.96 15.12 -41.77
C PRO A 128 9.02 14.15 -42.30
N GLY A 129 9.12 12.97 -41.68
CA GLY A 129 10.03 11.93 -42.12
C GLY A 129 9.90 10.66 -41.28
N ILE A 130 9.76 9.50 -41.94
CA ILE A 130 9.60 8.20 -41.27
C ILE A 130 10.84 7.88 -40.41
N MET A 131 12.04 8.16 -40.92
CA MET A 131 13.28 7.92 -40.18
C MET A 131 13.38 8.80 -38.93
N ILE A 132 13.03 10.09 -39.05
CA ILE A 132 13.04 11.03 -37.92
C ILE A 132 12.05 10.57 -36.85
N ALA A 133 10.80 10.28 -37.24
CA ALA A 133 9.77 9.79 -36.34
C ALA A 133 10.17 8.46 -35.66
N ALA A 134 10.77 7.54 -36.40
CA ALA A 134 11.26 6.27 -35.85
C ALA A 134 12.37 6.47 -34.83
N VAL A 135 13.36 7.32 -35.12
CA VAL A 135 14.48 7.60 -34.19
C VAL A 135 13.98 8.22 -32.90
N TYR A 136 13.16 9.28 -32.98
CA TYR A 136 12.62 9.94 -31.79
C TYR A 136 11.68 9.01 -31.00
N GLY A 137 10.83 8.26 -31.68
CA GLY A 137 9.91 7.31 -31.04
C GLY A 137 10.62 6.17 -30.33
N LEU A 138 11.60 5.54 -30.97
CA LEU A 138 12.39 4.46 -30.37
C LEU A 138 13.25 4.95 -29.22
N THR A 139 13.89 6.11 -29.39
CA THR A 139 14.72 6.72 -28.34
C THR A 139 13.87 7.08 -27.12
N ALA A 140 12.70 7.70 -27.32
CA ALA A 140 11.79 8.03 -26.23
C ALA A 140 11.24 6.77 -25.52
N THR A 141 10.91 5.71 -26.27
CA THR A 141 10.50 4.42 -25.70
C THR A 141 11.62 3.81 -24.85
N GLY A 142 12.84 3.76 -25.38
CA GLY A 142 14.01 3.20 -24.69
C GLY A 142 14.38 3.98 -23.43
N LEU A 143 14.39 5.32 -23.51
CA LEU A 143 14.63 6.18 -22.35
C LEU A 143 13.53 6.03 -21.29
N HIS A 144 12.27 5.88 -21.70
CA HIS A 144 11.17 5.64 -20.76
C HIS A 144 11.35 4.31 -20.02
N LEU A 145 11.64 3.23 -20.74
CA LEU A 145 11.92 1.92 -20.14
C LEU A 145 13.15 1.95 -19.23
N ALA A 146 14.22 2.64 -19.63
CA ALA A 146 15.42 2.79 -18.81
C ALA A 146 15.17 3.62 -17.54
N ALA A 147 14.32 4.65 -17.61
CA ALA A 147 14.02 5.53 -16.48
C ALA A 147 13.06 4.90 -15.46
N PHE A 148 12.09 4.09 -15.90
CA PHE A 148 11.00 3.57 -15.07
C PHE A 148 10.99 2.05 -14.87
N GLY A 149 11.84 1.33 -15.59
CA GLY A 149 11.92 -0.13 -15.55
C GLY A 149 10.75 -0.83 -16.25
N LEU A 150 10.81 -2.16 -16.26
CA LEU A 150 9.75 -3.04 -16.76
C LEU A 150 8.76 -3.37 -15.65
N ASP A 151 7.50 -3.61 -16.01
CA ASP A 151 6.50 -4.13 -15.07
C ASP A 151 6.87 -5.56 -14.61
N PRO A 152 6.51 -5.97 -13.38
CA PRO A 152 6.61 -7.36 -12.97
C PRO A 152 5.79 -8.28 -13.89
N LEU A 153 6.45 -9.22 -14.57
CA LEU A 153 5.80 -10.14 -15.53
C LEU A 153 5.55 -11.54 -14.97
N GLN A 154 5.99 -11.81 -13.75
CA GLN A 154 5.89 -13.10 -13.08
C GLN A 154 5.12 -12.94 -11.78
N ASP A 155 4.35 -13.96 -11.43
CA ASP A 155 3.64 -14.04 -10.17
C ASP A 155 4.65 -14.28 -9.03
N LYS A 156 4.38 -13.68 -7.87
CA LYS A 156 5.10 -13.93 -6.62
C LYS A 156 4.38 -15.01 -5.84
N GLY A 157 5.09 -16.04 -5.41
CA GLY A 157 4.56 -17.13 -4.61
C GLY A 157 5.61 -17.78 -3.72
N VAL A 158 5.14 -18.54 -2.73
CA VAL A 158 5.98 -19.42 -1.90
C VAL A 158 6.15 -20.76 -2.62
N GLU A 159 7.38 -21.21 -2.85
CA GLU A 159 7.64 -22.54 -3.43
C GLU A 159 7.02 -23.63 -2.55
N GLY A 160 6.22 -24.53 -3.15
CA GLY A 160 5.65 -25.70 -2.46
C GLY A 160 4.18 -25.61 -2.02
N VAL A 161 3.48 -24.50 -2.28
CA VAL A 161 2.03 -24.36 -2.03
C VAL A 161 1.25 -24.27 -3.35
N ASP A 162 0.11 -24.96 -3.44
CA ASP A 162 -0.78 -24.98 -4.61
C ASP A 162 -1.18 -23.55 -5.06
N ASP A 163 -0.93 -23.23 -6.33
CA ASP A 163 -1.15 -21.93 -6.97
C ASP A 163 -2.61 -21.47 -6.81
N PHE A 164 -3.54 -22.43 -6.72
CA PHE A 164 -4.95 -22.17 -6.45
C PHE A 164 -5.20 -21.56 -5.06
N GLN A 165 -4.52 -22.03 -4.02
CA GLN A 165 -4.67 -21.48 -2.66
C GLN A 165 -4.06 -20.08 -2.56
N GLN A 166 -2.90 -19.87 -3.17
CA GLN A 166 -2.27 -18.55 -3.22
C GLN A 166 -3.17 -17.53 -3.94
N SER A 167 -3.80 -17.94 -5.06
CA SER A 167 -4.73 -17.08 -5.79
C SER A 167 -5.95 -16.67 -4.96
N ARG A 168 -6.45 -17.57 -4.09
CA ARG A 168 -7.59 -17.29 -3.21
C ARG A 168 -7.22 -16.32 -2.09
N VAL A 169 -6.03 -16.46 -1.51
CA VAL A 169 -5.52 -15.54 -0.50
C VAL A 169 -5.35 -14.15 -1.09
N ALA A 170 -4.65 -14.04 -2.23
CA ALA A 170 -4.42 -12.75 -2.88
C ALA A 170 -5.73 -11.99 -3.15
N ARG A 171 -6.75 -12.69 -3.69
CA ARG A 171 -8.06 -12.09 -3.95
C ARG A 171 -8.77 -11.65 -2.65
N ALA A 172 -8.70 -12.44 -1.60
CA ALA A 172 -9.33 -12.11 -0.32
C ALA A 172 -8.65 -10.90 0.34
N VAL A 173 -7.33 -10.80 0.26
CA VAL A 173 -6.56 -9.65 0.77
C VAL A 173 -6.83 -8.39 -0.07
N ASP A 174 -6.93 -8.50 -1.40
CA ASP A 174 -7.30 -7.36 -2.26
C ASP A 174 -8.66 -6.77 -1.91
N GLU A 175 -9.66 -7.62 -1.67
CA GLU A 175 -10.99 -7.19 -1.24
C GLU A 175 -10.95 -6.54 0.15
N ALA A 176 -10.14 -7.09 1.06
CA ALA A 176 -9.95 -6.56 2.40
C ALA A 176 -9.26 -5.18 2.41
N GLU A 177 -8.21 -4.97 1.59
CA GLU A 177 -7.58 -3.66 1.40
C GLU A 177 -8.56 -2.63 0.83
N ALA A 178 -9.44 -3.03 -0.09
CA ALA A 178 -10.48 -2.13 -0.62
C ALA A 178 -11.44 -1.64 0.48
N TYR A 179 -11.73 -2.47 1.50
CA TYR A 179 -12.49 -2.00 2.68
C TYR A 179 -11.70 -1.01 3.52
N LEU A 180 -10.39 -1.24 3.73
CA LEU A 180 -9.53 -0.30 4.46
C LEU A 180 -9.45 1.05 3.76
N ASP A 181 -9.26 1.07 2.44
CA ASP A 181 -9.21 2.31 1.65
C ASP A 181 -10.52 3.10 1.75
N ALA A 182 -11.67 2.42 1.57
CA ALA A 182 -12.98 3.05 1.72
C ALA A 182 -13.22 3.58 3.15
N MET A 183 -12.67 2.90 4.17
CA MET A 183 -12.71 3.34 5.56
C MET A 183 -11.89 4.62 5.77
N ARG A 184 -10.69 4.71 5.18
CA ARG A 184 -9.85 5.92 5.21
C ARG A 184 -10.53 7.11 4.55
N ASP A 185 -11.10 6.90 3.37
CA ASP A 185 -11.83 7.94 2.64
C ASP A 185 -13.04 8.46 3.43
N ALA A 186 -13.74 7.56 4.14
CA ALA A 186 -14.81 7.94 5.03
C ALA A 186 -14.30 8.75 6.25
N ALA A 187 -13.18 8.35 6.85
CA ALA A 187 -12.59 9.05 7.99
C ALA A 187 -12.16 10.49 7.64
N LEU A 188 -11.59 10.70 6.45
CA LEU A 188 -11.20 12.04 5.95
C LEU A 188 -12.40 13.01 5.87
N ARG A 189 -13.62 12.50 5.63
CA ARG A 189 -14.83 13.34 5.58
C ARG A 189 -15.22 13.90 6.95
N ALA A 190 -14.82 13.24 8.05
CA ALA A 190 -15.08 13.70 9.41
C ALA A 190 -14.18 14.89 9.82
N ARG A 191 -13.08 15.15 9.10
CA ARG A 191 -12.12 16.24 9.36
C ARG A 191 -11.56 16.29 10.79
N ASP A 192 -11.46 15.14 11.46
CA ASP A 192 -10.82 15.00 12.77
C ASP A 192 -9.48 14.27 12.61
N ARG A 193 -8.38 14.99 12.82
CA ARG A 193 -7.03 14.46 12.67
C ARG A 193 -6.70 13.34 13.66
N GLN A 194 -7.28 13.37 14.86
CA GLN A 194 -7.08 12.30 15.85
C GLN A 194 -7.79 11.02 15.39
N LEU A 195 -8.96 11.16 14.78
CA LEU A 195 -9.70 10.05 14.22
C LEU A 195 -8.97 9.42 13.03
N GLU A 196 -8.47 10.25 12.11
CA GLU A 196 -7.66 9.80 10.97
C GLU A 196 -6.47 8.95 11.45
N ALA A 197 -5.75 9.43 12.49
CA ALA A 197 -4.64 8.69 13.07
C ALA A 197 -5.04 7.35 13.69
N ARG A 198 -6.23 7.26 14.31
CA ARG A 198 -6.76 6.01 14.86
C ARG A 198 -7.18 5.03 13.78
N VAL A 199 -7.77 5.50 12.69
CA VAL A 199 -8.08 4.65 11.53
C VAL A 199 -6.79 4.13 10.89
N ASP A 200 -5.79 4.99 10.69
CA ASP A 200 -4.48 4.59 10.14
C ASP A 200 -3.78 3.55 11.06
N GLN A 201 -3.94 3.67 12.39
CA GLN A 201 -3.43 2.69 13.35
C GLN A 201 -4.13 1.33 13.20
N PHE A 202 -5.46 1.31 13.14
CA PHE A 202 -6.22 0.09 12.88
C PHE A 202 -5.83 -0.56 11.55
N GLN A 203 -5.69 0.23 10.48
CA GLN A 203 -5.22 -0.28 9.19
C GLN A 203 -3.85 -0.97 9.29
N ALA A 204 -2.93 -0.43 10.10
CA ALA A 204 -1.62 -1.04 10.30
C ALA A 204 -1.71 -2.41 10.97
N VAL A 205 -2.61 -2.56 11.95
CA VAL A 205 -2.87 -3.86 12.62
C VAL A 205 -3.52 -4.85 11.65
N ALA A 206 -4.49 -4.42 10.85
CA ALA A 206 -5.12 -5.27 9.84
C ALA A 206 -4.11 -5.73 8.77
N ARG A 207 -3.22 -4.85 8.31
CA ARG A 207 -2.15 -5.19 7.35
C ARG A 207 -1.10 -6.15 7.91
N ASP A 208 -0.92 -6.19 9.23
CA ASP A 208 -0.09 -7.21 9.88
C ASP A 208 -0.72 -8.60 9.79
N MET A 209 -2.03 -8.68 10.01
CA MET A 209 -2.80 -9.91 9.78
C MET A 209 -2.74 -10.35 8.32
N PHE A 210 -2.91 -9.44 7.37
CA PHE A 210 -2.87 -9.79 5.93
C PHE A 210 -1.52 -10.40 5.55
N ARG A 211 -0.41 -9.80 6.00
CA ARG A 211 0.94 -10.35 5.77
C ARG A 211 1.11 -11.73 6.37
N THR A 212 0.58 -11.97 7.57
CA THR A 212 0.63 -13.31 8.20
C THR A 212 -0.12 -14.35 7.36
N ILE A 213 -1.30 -14.02 6.84
CA ILE A 213 -2.09 -14.93 5.99
C ILE A 213 -1.43 -15.12 4.60
N GLU A 214 -0.75 -14.10 4.08
CA GLU A 214 0.03 -14.22 2.85
C GLU A 214 1.25 -15.15 3.04
N GLU A 215 1.82 -15.21 4.25
CA GLU A 215 2.91 -16.12 4.59
C GLU A 215 2.44 -17.57 4.74
N ASP A 216 1.26 -17.79 5.32
CA ASP A 216 0.63 -19.11 5.39
C ASP A 216 -0.83 -19.10 4.85
N PRO A 217 -1.06 -19.59 3.62
CA PRO A 217 -2.40 -19.67 3.03
C PRO A 217 -3.42 -20.51 3.81
N ARG A 218 -2.99 -21.40 4.71
CA ARG A 218 -3.87 -22.25 5.52
C ARG A 218 -4.68 -21.41 6.52
N ASP A 219 -4.09 -20.31 7.00
CA ASP A 219 -4.69 -19.40 7.97
C ASP A 219 -5.92 -18.65 7.45
N LEU A 220 -6.04 -18.51 6.13
CA LEU A 220 -7.19 -17.85 5.51
C LEU A 220 -8.51 -18.44 5.97
N THR A 221 -8.57 -19.75 6.22
CA THR A 221 -9.81 -20.41 6.64
C THR A 221 -10.28 -19.89 8.00
N GLY A 222 -9.36 -19.73 8.96
CA GLY A 222 -9.67 -19.22 10.30
C GLY A 222 -9.77 -17.70 10.38
N ALA A 223 -9.16 -16.97 9.45
CA ALA A 223 -9.17 -15.51 9.42
C ALA A 223 -10.23 -14.89 8.48
N ARG A 224 -10.90 -15.68 7.64
CA ARG A 224 -11.87 -15.19 6.63
C ARG A 224 -12.89 -14.20 7.18
N LYS A 225 -13.45 -14.46 8.37
CA LYS A 225 -14.45 -13.59 9.02
C LYS A 225 -13.90 -12.19 9.32
N TYR A 226 -12.60 -12.08 9.61
CA TYR A 226 -11.93 -10.82 9.84
C TYR A 226 -11.81 -10.02 8.55
N LEU A 227 -11.35 -10.66 7.47
CA LEU A 227 -11.14 -10.02 6.17
C LEU A 227 -12.45 -9.55 5.51
N THR A 228 -13.57 -10.23 5.77
CA THR A 228 -14.86 -9.89 5.15
C THR A 228 -15.79 -9.19 6.14
N VAL A 229 -16.41 -9.94 7.05
CA VAL A 229 -17.51 -9.46 7.90
C VAL A 229 -17.06 -8.30 8.80
N TYR A 230 -15.90 -8.42 9.44
CA TYR A 230 -15.44 -7.39 10.37
C TYR A 230 -14.93 -6.13 9.65
N LEU A 231 -14.18 -6.27 8.55
CA LEU A 231 -13.75 -5.09 7.78
C LEU A 231 -14.90 -4.40 7.04
N GLN A 232 -15.84 -5.16 6.47
CA GLN A 232 -17.05 -4.58 5.89
C GLN A 232 -17.86 -3.83 6.97
N GLY A 233 -18.05 -4.44 8.14
CA GLY A 233 -18.72 -3.80 9.27
C GLY A 233 -18.00 -2.54 9.76
N ALA A 234 -16.67 -2.59 9.87
CA ALA A 234 -15.85 -1.44 10.26
C ALA A 234 -15.97 -0.28 9.25
N ARG A 235 -15.88 -0.57 7.95
CA ARG A 235 -16.11 0.41 6.88
C ARG A 235 -17.50 1.04 6.99
N ASP A 236 -18.53 0.22 7.12
CA ASP A 236 -19.92 0.71 7.18
C ASP A 236 -20.18 1.54 8.44
N ALA A 237 -19.59 1.16 9.57
CA ALA A 237 -19.62 1.95 10.81
C ALA A 237 -18.91 3.29 10.64
N THR A 238 -17.75 3.31 9.96
CA THR A 238 -16.98 4.52 9.69
C THR A 238 -17.73 5.50 8.80
N ILE A 239 -18.41 5.00 7.76
CA ILE A 239 -19.25 5.81 6.88
C ILE A 239 -20.38 6.46 7.69
N LYS A 240 -21.11 5.68 8.48
CA LYS A 240 -22.21 6.18 9.32
C LYS A 240 -21.72 7.18 10.35
N PHE A 241 -20.60 6.90 11.01
CA PHE A 241 -19.98 7.80 11.96
C PHE A 241 -19.62 9.13 11.28
N ALA A 242 -18.94 9.09 10.14
CA ALA A 242 -18.54 10.29 9.40
C ALA A 242 -19.75 11.15 8.99
N ASP A 243 -20.84 10.52 8.57
CA ASP A 243 -22.08 11.22 8.18
C ASP A 243 -22.78 11.90 9.38
N ILE A 244 -22.78 11.25 10.54
CA ILE A 244 -23.33 11.82 11.78
C ILE A 244 -22.43 12.97 12.25
N TYR A 245 -21.13 12.70 12.38
CA TYR A 245 -20.17 13.64 12.95
C TYR A 245 -20.02 14.90 12.10
N ALA A 246 -20.11 14.79 10.77
CA ALA A 246 -20.09 15.94 9.87
C ALA A 246 -21.29 16.90 10.06
N ARG A 247 -22.41 16.41 10.59
CA ARG A 247 -23.64 17.20 10.79
C ARG A 247 -23.77 17.74 12.22
N SER A 248 -23.51 16.89 13.22
CA SER A 248 -23.79 17.20 14.62
C SER A 248 -22.55 17.45 15.47
N GLN A 249 -21.36 17.05 15.00
CA GLN A 249 -20.12 17.01 15.80
C GLN A 249 -20.31 16.35 17.18
N ASP A 250 -21.18 15.33 17.24
CA ASP A 250 -21.58 14.67 18.48
C ASP A 250 -20.39 13.99 19.18
N PRO A 251 -20.03 14.42 20.42
CA PRO A 251 -18.96 13.81 21.19
C PRO A 251 -19.20 12.35 21.57
N GLN A 252 -20.47 11.95 21.77
CA GLN A 252 -20.82 10.58 22.14
C GLN A 252 -20.55 9.62 20.98
N ALA A 253 -21.04 9.96 19.78
CA ALA A 253 -20.79 9.18 18.57
C ALA A 253 -19.28 9.00 18.30
N ARG A 254 -18.47 10.02 18.60
CA ARG A 254 -17.00 9.95 18.51
C ARG A 254 -16.41 8.97 19.52
N SER A 255 -16.84 9.04 20.78
CA SER A 255 -16.36 8.12 21.82
C SER A 255 -16.70 6.67 21.49
N ASP A 256 -17.95 6.41 21.09
CA ASP A 256 -18.42 5.06 20.78
C ASP A 256 -17.69 4.45 19.57
N TYR A 257 -17.44 5.27 18.55
CA TYR A 257 -16.68 4.82 17.38
C TYR A 257 -15.19 4.59 17.69
N LEU A 258 -14.58 5.41 18.55
CA LEU A 258 -13.20 5.18 19.00
C LEU A 258 -13.07 3.88 19.82
N ALA A 259 -14.06 3.57 20.67
CA ALA A 259 -14.11 2.31 21.40
C ALA A 259 -14.26 1.11 20.44
N LEU A 260 -15.10 1.21 19.41
CA LEU A 260 -15.20 0.19 18.37
C LEU A 260 -13.85 -0.05 17.66
N LEU A 261 -13.11 1.02 17.32
CA LEU A 261 -11.79 0.87 16.69
C LEU A 261 -10.80 0.16 17.61
N GLU A 262 -10.79 0.51 18.90
CA GLU A 262 -9.94 -0.14 19.89
C GLU A 262 -10.28 -1.63 20.04
N ASP A 263 -11.56 -1.99 20.12
CA ASP A 263 -12.00 -3.39 20.17
C ASP A 263 -11.56 -4.15 18.92
N LEU A 264 -11.73 -3.56 17.74
CA LEU A 264 -11.30 -4.16 16.48
C LEU A 264 -9.78 -4.34 16.44
N GLU A 265 -8.99 -3.34 16.82
CA GLU A 265 -7.53 -3.43 16.92
C GLU A 265 -7.10 -4.60 17.80
N GLN A 266 -7.67 -4.72 19.00
CA GLN A 266 -7.34 -5.80 19.94
C GLN A 266 -7.70 -7.17 19.37
N ASN A 267 -8.88 -7.31 18.77
CA ASN A 267 -9.34 -8.57 18.18
C ASN A 267 -8.48 -9.01 16.99
N PHE A 268 -8.07 -8.08 16.12
CA PHE A 268 -7.20 -8.39 14.98
C PHE A 268 -5.78 -8.76 15.46
N ALA A 269 -5.23 -8.01 16.42
CA ALA A 269 -3.93 -8.32 17.00
C ALA A 269 -3.91 -9.70 17.67
N ALA A 270 -4.93 -10.00 18.48
CA ALA A 270 -5.05 -11.28 19.17
C ALA A 270 -5.19 -12.46 18.19
N ARG A 271 -5.96 -12.29 17.11
CA ARG A 271 -6.09 -13.33 16.08
C ARG A 271 -4.78 -13.56 15.34
N THR A 272 -4.06 -12.49 15.02
CA THR A 272 -2.73 -12.57 14.37
C THR A 272 -1.73 -13.31 15.26
N GLN A 273 -1.66 -12.96 16.55
CA GLN A 273 -0.81 -13.65 17.50
C GLN A 273 -1.16 -15.13 17.64
N LYS A 274 -2.45 -15.49 17.62
CA LYS A 274 -2.89 -16.88 17.71
C LYS A 274 -2.39 -17.71 16.53
N MET A 275 -2.48 -17.19 15.29
CA MET A 275 -1.98 -17.88 14.09
C MET A 275 -0.46 -18.14 14.21
N LEU A 276 0.31 -17.12 14.58
CA LEU A 276 1.76 -17.23 14.80
C LEU A 276 2.16 -18.23 15.92
N LEU A 277 1.28 -18.46 16.90
CA LEU A 277 1.52 -19.45 17.96
C LEU A 277 1.20 -20.87 17.48
N GLU A 278 0.12 -21.05 16.71
CA GLU A 278 -0.26 -22.32 16.09
C GLU A 278 0.87 -22.82 15.16
N ASP A 279 1.46 -21.93 14.36
CA ASP A 279 2.62 -22.25 13.49
C ASP A 279 3.84 -22.75 14.27
N ARG A 280 4.12 -22.14 15.42
CA ARG A 280 5.25 -22.53 16.28
C ARG A 280 5.02 -23.89 16.93
N SER A 281 3.78 -24.20 17.34
CA SER A 281 3.45 -25.51 17.88
C SER A 281 3.58 -26.60 16.81
N ASP A 282 3.12 -26.34 15.59
CA ASP A 282 3.21 -27.27 14.47
C ASP A 282 4.67 -27.60 14.14
N LEU A 283 5.54 -26.59 14.04
CA LEU A 283 6.97 -26.79 13.83
C LEU A 283 7.63 -27.61 14.95
N THR A 284 7.25 -27.35 16.21
CA THR A 284 7.81 -28.08 17.35
C THR A 284 7.44 -29.56 17.28
N ILE A 285 6.18 -29.85 16.94
CA ILE A 285 5.69 -31.23 16.74
C ILE A 285 6.43 -31.90 15.59
N GLU A 286 6.61 -31.23 14.45
CA GLU A 286 7.34 -31.77 13.31
C GLU A 286 8.81 -32.08 13.64
N ILE A 287 9.49 -31.20 14.38
CA ILE A 287 10.87 -31.43 14.86
C ILE A 287 10.93 -32.67 15.75
N ASP A 288 9.99 -32.83 16.67
CA ASP A 288 9.98 -33.96 17.59
C ASP A 288 9.65 -35.28 16.86
N VAL A 289 8.72 -35.26 15.90
CA VAL A 289 8.43 -36.41 15.04
C VAL A 289 9.65 -36.81 14.20
N LEU A 290 10.37 -35.83 13.64
CA LEU A 290 11.61 -36.09 12.89
C LEU A 290 12.70 -36.67 13.79
N ARG A 291 12.86 -36.17 15.02
CA ARG A 291 13.80 -36.73 16.00
C ARG A 291 13.47 -38.18 16.34
N ASP A 292 12.20 -38.48 16.60
CA ASP A 292 11.73 -39.84 16.88
C ASP A 292 12.00 -40.78 15.69
N ARG A 293 11.79 -40.30 14.47
CA ARG A 293 12.08 -41.08 13.25
C ARG A 293 13.58 -41.32 13.07
N LEU A 294 14.42 -40.30 13.25
CA LEU A 294 15.88 -40.41 13.17
C LEU A 294 16.43 -41.36 14.23
N GLN A 295 15.87 -41.33 15.45
CA GLN A 295 16.24 -42.28 16.51
C GLN A 295 15.86 -43.72 16.15
N ARG A 296 14.69 -43.94 15.54
CA ARG A 296 14.26 -45.27 15.07
C ARG A 296 15.09 -45.78 13.89
N GLU A 297 15.53 -44.88 13.01
CA GLU A 297 16.38 -45.19 11.86
C GLU A 297 17.89 -45.26 12.23
N GLY A 298 18.24 -45.06 13.51
CA GLY A 298 19.60 -45.25 14.04
C GLY A 298 20.61 -44.15 13.68
N VAL A 299 20.14 -43.04 13.11
CA VAL A 299 20.98 -41.90 12.71
C VAL A 299 21.24 -41.04 13.95
N ARG A 300 22.42 -41.16 14.55
CA ARG A 300 22.87 -40.23 15.58
C ARG A 300 23.34 -38.94 14.89
N LEU A 301 22.66 -37.84 15.16
CA LEU A 301 23.15 -36.51 14.83
C LEU A 301 24.38 -36.25 15.72
N ASP A 302 25.58 -36.42 15.16
CA ASP A 302 26.82 -36.07 15.84
C ASP A 302 26.78 -34.57 16.17
N ARG A 303 26.71 -34.28 17.47
CA ARG A 303 26.62 -32.94 18.02
C ARG A 303 28.03 -32.36 18.08
N ASN A 304 28.38 -31.48 17.14
CA ASN A 304 29.45 -30.48 17.30
C ASN A 304 28.85 -29.17 17.77
#